data_AF-A0A3G3C7F0-F1
#
_entry.id   AF-A0A3G3C7F0-F1
#
_cell.length_a   1.000
_cell.length_b   1.000
_cell.length_c   1.000
_cell.angle_alpha   90.00
_cell.angle_beta   90.00
_cell.angle_gamma   90.00
#
_symmetry.space_group_name_H-M   'P 1'
#
loop_
_entity.id
_entity.type
_entity.pdbx_description
1 polymer ?
#
loop_
_entity_poly.entity_id
_entity_poly.type
_entity_poly.pdbx_seq_one_letter_code
_entity_poly.pdbx_strand_id
1 'polypeptide(L)'
;MFVGEELGRDQKWLSIITNYSSDMFVADLDLCKWPEILRPIATYFLSSCGKLRRHIREAALMLDPILSEGHSAHENKQNFLDWFEEIAGGRKYNPVLAQISLAAAAIDTTSDLIIQTLTDICRFPDSEKLQEELREEMVRVLRADGWEKSAMYNLKLLDSVLKETQRVKPVVVCHRNTQSVWVATLLNR
;
A
#
# COMPACT_ATOMS: atom_id res chain seq x y z
N MET A 1 -9.48 -7.67 -2.74
CA MET A 1 -10.17 -6.70 -1.87
C MET A 1 -10.17 -5.30 -2.48
N PHE A 2 -9.05 -4.81 -3.02
CA PHE A 2 -8.97 -3.42 -3.52
C PHE A 2 -9.59 -3.17 -4.91
N VAL A 3 -9.48 -4.11 -5.87
CA VAL A 3 -9.90 -3.87 -7.29
C VAL A 3 -10.64 -5.06 -7.93
N GLY A 4 -11.12 -6.02 -7.12
CA GLY A 4 -11.64 -7.30 -7.62
C GLY A 4 -10.57 -8.39 -7.75
N GLU A 5 -11.00 -9.66 -7.91
CA GLU A 5 -10.11 -10.82 -7.95
C GLU A 5 -9.38 -10.96 -9.30
N GLU A 6 -10.02 -10.58 -10.40
CA GLU A 6 -9.46 -10.67 -11.74
C GLU A 6 -8.31 -9.69 -11.95
N LEU A 7 -8.53 -8.39 -11.69
CA LEU A 7 -7.47 -7.39 -11.83
C LEU A 7 -6.37 -7.56 -10.76
N GLY A 8 -6.72 -8.04 -9.57
CA GLY A 8 -5.76 -8.32 -8.50
C GLY A 8 -4.72 -9.40 -8.85
N ARG A 9 -5.01 -10.26 -9.83
CA ARG A 9 -4.08 -11.29 -10.34
C ARG A 9 -3.38 -10.89 -11.64
N ASP A 10 -3.75 -9.76 -12.25
CA ASP A 10 -3.10 -9.29 -13.47
C ASP A 10 -1.67 -8.81 -13.14
N GLN A 11 -0.69 -9.47 -13.73
CA GLN A 11 0.73 -9.16 -13.52
C GLN A 11 1.09 -7.73 -13.94
N LYS A 12 0.42 -7.19 -14.96
CA LYS A 12 0.63 -5.82 -15.42
C LYS A 12 0.10 -4.83 -14.39
N TRP A 13 -1.08 -5.06 -13.84
CA TRP A 13 -1.63 -4.24 -12.75
C TRP A 13 -0.71 -4.23 -11.52
N LEU A 14 -0.25 -5.41 -11.08
CA LEU A 14 0.68 -5.54 -9.97
C LEU A 14 1.99 -4.79 -10.23
N SER A 15 2.56 -4.94 -11.43
CA SER A 15 3.78 -4.22 -11.80
C SER A 15 3.62 -2.70 -11.81
N ILE A 16 2.45 -2.19 -12.23
CA ILE A 16 2.17 -0.76 -12.23
C ILE A 16 2.15 -0.22 -10.80
N ILE A 17 1.46 -0.90 -9.86
CA ILE A 17 1.40 -0.43 -8.47
C ILE A 17 2.78 -0.49 -7.81
N THR A 18 3.52 -1.59 -7.98
CA THR A 18 4.86 -1.73 -7.39
C THR A 18 5.83 -0.68 -7.92
N ASN A 19 5.84 -0.45 -9.24
CA ASN A 19 6.69 0.58 -9.84
C ASN A 19 6.24 2.00 -9.47
N TYR A 20 4.93 2.24 -9.40
CA TYR A 20 4.36 3.52 -8.96
C TYR A 20 4.81 3.86 -7.54
N SER A 21 4.76 2.90 -6.61
CA SER A 21 5.25 3.09 -5.24
C SER A 21 6.71 3.58 -5.26
N SER A 22 7.60 2.84 -5.91
CA SER A 22 9.03 3.16 -5.96
C SER A 22 9.30 4.51 -6.64
N ASP A 23 8.69 4.74 -7.80
CA ASP A 23 8.87 5.97 -8.57
C ASP A 23 8.28 7.20 -7.85
N MET A 24 7.24 7.03 -7.03
CA MET A 24 6.66 8.10 -6.22
C MET A 24 7.69 8.64 -5.22
N PHE A 25 8.42 7.78 -4.51
CA PHE A 25 9.46 8.22 -3.58
C PHE A 25 10.60 8.96 -4.30
N VAL A 26 11.00 8.48 -5.47
CA VAL A 26 12.03 9.16 -6.28
C VAL A 26 11.54 10.53 -6.73
N ALA A 27 10.30 10.64 -7.20
CA ALA A 27 9.71 11.92 -7.61
C ALA A 27 9.59 12.90 -6.44
N ASP A 28 9.20 12.44 -5.25
CA ASP A 28 9.11 13.26 -4.04
C ASP A 28 10.50 13.80 -3.65
N LEU A 29 11.53 12.94 -3.63
CA LEU A 29 12.91 13.34 -3.33
C LEU A 29 13.48 14.32 -4.36
N ASP A 30 13.19 14.12 -5.64
CA ASP A 30 13.60 15.05 -6.69
C ASP A 30 12.90 16.39 -6.54
N LEU A 31 11.60 16.40 -6.23
CA LEU A 31 10.84 17.64 -6.06
C LEU A 31 11.23 18.40 -4.79
N CYS A 32 11.65 17.70 -3.73
CA CYS A 32 12.18 18.31 -2.51
C CYS A 32 13.42 19.18 -2.76
N LYS A 33 14.20 18.90 -3.82
CA LYS A 33 15.37 19.71 -4.21
C LYS A 33 14.99 21.06 -4.80
N TRP A 34 13.74 21.24 -5.23
CA TRP A 34 13.25 22.46 -5.87
C TRP A 34 12.54 23.38 -4.85
N PRO A 35 12.75 24.71 -4.93
CA PRO A 35 12.00 25.68 -4.15
C PRO A 35 10.50 25.55 -4.42
N GLU A 36 9.65 25.77 -3.41
CA GLU A 36 8.19 25.51 -3.49
C GLU A 36 7.50 26.20 -4.68
N ILE A 37 7.93 27.41 -5.02
CA ILE A 37 7.38 28.21 -6.12
C ILE A 37 7.68 27.59 -7.50
N LEU A 38 8.83 26.91 -7.64
CA LEU A 38 9.25 26.30 -8.89
C LEU A 38 8.76 24.85 -9.04
N ARG A 39 8.22 24.24 -7.97
CA ARG A 39 7.74 22.84 -8.01
C ARG A 39 6.71 22.57 -9.11
N PRO A 40 5.68 23.43 -9.34
CA PRO A 40 4.73 23.19 -10.43
C PRO A 40 5.41 23.10 -11.79
N ILE A 41 6.39 23.98 -12.06
CA ILE A 41 7.14 23.99 -13.33
C ILE A 41 8.06 22.76 -13.39
N ALA A 42 8.76 22.46 -12.30
CA ALA A 42 9.67 21.32 -12.22
C ALA A 42 8.96 19.98 -12.52
N THR A 43 7.69 19.81 -12.13
CA THR A 43 6.94 18.57 -12.42
C THR A 43 6.75 18.29 -13.92
N TYR A 44 6.81 19.33 -14.77
CA TYR A 44 6.77 19.15 -16.23
C TYR A 44 8.13 18.72 -16.80
N PHE A 45 9.23 19.21 -16.23
CA PHE A 45 10.59 18.94 -16.71
C PHE A 45 11.20 17.66 -16.11
N LEU A 46 10.79 17.26 -14.92
CA LEU A 46 11.30 16.08 -14.24
C LEU A 46 10.76 14.81 -14.89
N SER A 47 11.67 13.98 -15.39
CA SER A 47 11.35 12.70 -16.00
C SER A 47 10.70 11.73 -15.00
N SER A 48 11.01 11.85 -13.70
CA SER A 48 10.38 11.09 -12.60
C SER A 48 8.88 11.40 -12.48
N CYS A 49 8.48 12.67 -12.52
CA CYS A 49 7.07 13.08 -12.57
C CYS A 49 6.38 12.64 -13.88
N GLY A 50 7.10 12.61 -15.00
CA GLY A 50 6.61 12.07 -16.27
C GLY A 50 6.29 10.58 -16.22
N LYS A 51 7.15 9.77 -15.58
CA LYS A 51 6.93 8.34 -15.34
C LYS A 51 5.69 8.11 -14.48
N LEU A 52 5.53 8.89 -13.40
CA LEU A 52 4.39 8.74 -12.50
C LEU A 52 3.05 9.02 -13.22
N ARG A 53 3.00 10.08 -14.06
CA ARG A 53 1.84 10.36 -14.92
C ARG A 53 1.56 9.27 -15.95
N ARG A 54 2.58 8.50 -16.36
CA ARG A 54 2.40 7.35 -17.25
C ARG A 54 1.77 6.18 -16.50
N HIS A 55 2.25 5.85 -15.31
CA HIS A 55 1.65 4.82 -14.45
C HIS A 55 0.17 5.11 -14.15
N ILE A 56 -0.16 6.37 -13.81
CA ILE A 56 -1.55 6.78 -13.56
C ILE A 56 -2.42 6.59 -14.80
N ARG A 57 -1.93 6.95 -16.00
CA ARG A 57 -2.67 6.77 -17.25
C ARG A 57 -2.87 5.29 -17.61
N GLU A 58 -1.83 4.47 -17.46
CA GLU A 58 -1.92 3.03 -17.74
C GLU A 58 -2.89 2.34 -16.77
N ALA A 59 -2.86 2.72 -15.50
CA ALA A 59 -3.79 2.25 -14.49
C ALA A 59 -5.23 2.73 -14.75
N ALA A 60 -5.43 3.98 -15.22
CA ALA A 60 -6.74 4.48 -15.60
C ALA A 60 -7.39 3.57 -16.66
N LEU A 61 -6.66 3.22 -17.72
CA LEU A 61 -7.16 2.34 -18.78
C LEU A 61 -7.57 0.95 -18.27
N MET A 62 -6.95 0.46 -17.20
CA MET A 62 -7.27 -0.83 -16.59
C MET A 62 -8.45 -0.75 -15.62
N LEU A 63 -8.63 0.39 -14.97
CA LEU A 63 -9.71 0.66 -14.02
C LEU A 63 -10.99 1.15 -14.71
N ASP A 64 -10.89 1.76 -15.88
CA ASP A 64 -12.02 2.25 -16.68
C ASP A 64 -13.17 1.23 -16.82
N PRO A 65 -12.95 -0.05 -17.19
CA PRO A 65 -14.05 -1.02 -17.27
C PRO A 65 -14.75 -1.22 -15.93
N ILE A 66 -14.00 -1.32 -14.83
CA ILE A 66 -14.52 -1.54 -13.48
C ILE A 66 -15.28 -0.31 -12.97
N LEU A 67 -14.79 0.89 -13.29
CA LEU A 67 -15.46 2.15 -12.98
C LEU A 67 -16.75 2.33 -13.80
N SER A 68 -16.74 1.86 -15.06
CA SER A 68 -17.87 2.00 -15.99
C SER A 68 -19.02 1.03 -15.72
N GLU A 69 -18.73 -0.15 -15.18
CA GLU A 69 -19.76 -1.15 -14.83
C GLU A 69 -20.66 -0.69 -13.68
N GLY A 70 -20.19 0.27 -12.88
CA GLY A 70 -21.00 0.97 -11.90
C GLY A 70 -21.49 0.10 -10.73
N HIS A 71 -21.69 0.78 -9.60
CA HIS A 71 -22.19 0.42 -8.27
C HIS A 71 -23.35 -0.62 -8.16
N SER A 72 -23.85 -1.19 -9.26
CA SER A 72 -25.06 -2.02 -9.33
C SER A 72 -24.83 -3.53 -9.54
N ALA A 73 -23.61 -3.98 -9.87
CA ALA A 73 -23.35 -5.40 -10.12
C ALA A 73 -22.99 -6.22 -8.86
N HIS A 74 -22.75 -5.55 -7.72
CA HIS A 74 -22.23 -6.20 -6.51
C HIS A 74 -23.11 -5.90 -5.28
N GLU A 75 -24.36 -6.36 -5.30
CA GLU A 75 -25.35 -6.21 -4.21
C GLU A 75 -24.92 -6.79 -2.83
N ASN A 76 -23.71 -7.33 -2.66
CA ASN A 76 -23.33 -7.99 -1.40
C ASN A 76 -21.85 -7.92 -1.01
N LYS A 77 -21.03 -7.10 -1.69
CA LYS A 77 -19.64 -6.83 -1.30
C LYS A 77 -19.41 -5.33 -1.40
N GLN A 78 -19.21 -4.66 -0.26
CA GLN A 78 -18.69 -3.28 -0.22
C GLN A 78 -17.45 -3.22 -1.12
N ASN A 79 -17.58 -2.58 -2.28
CA ASN A 79 -16.44 -2.34 -3.14
C ASN A 79 -15.64 -1.16 -2.59
N PHE A 80 -14.35 -1.17 -2.84
CA PHE A 80 -13.44 -0.11 -2.45
C PHE A 80 -13.94 1.28 -2.88
N LEU A 81 -14.51 1.38 -4.08
CA LEU A 81 -15.04 2.61 -4.64
C LEU A 81 -16.24 3.14 -3.85
N ASP A 82 -17.16 2.26 -3.46
CA ASP A 82 -18.33 2.64 -2.65
C ASP A 82 -17.88 3.18 -1.28
N TRP A 83 -16.91 2.49 -0.65
CA TRP A 83 -16.31 2.94 0.61
C TRP A 83 -15.58 4.28 0.47
N PHE A 84 -14.88 4.50 -0.65
CA PHE A 84 -14.19 5.76 -0.90
C PHE A 84 -15.16 6.92 -1.19
N GLU A 85 -16.26 6.66 -1.89
CA GLU A 85 -17.30 7.66 -2.17
C GLU A 85 -17.99 8.11 -0.86
N GLU A 86 -18.27 7.15 0.04
CA GLU A 86 -18.79 7.43 1.39
C GLU A 86 -17.84 8.36 2.17
N ILE A 87 -16.53 8.10 2.12
CA ILE A 87 -15.51 8.94 2.75
C ILE A 87 -15.34 10.29 2.06
N ALA A 88 -15.48 10.33 0.73
CA ALA A 88 -15.32 11.55 -0.05
C ALA A 88 -16.38 12.59 0.32
N GLY A 89 -17.60 12.16 0.64
CA GLY A 89 -18.67 13.03 1.14
C GLY A 89 -19.00 14.17 0.18
N GLY A 90 -18.97 13.91 -1.13
CA GLY A 90 -19.24 14.90 -2.18
C GLY A 90 -18.04 15.74 -2.62
N ARG A 91 -16.83 15.48 -2.09
CA ARG A 91 -15.60 16.11 -2.58
C ARG A 91 -15.15 15.49 -3.91
N LYS A 92 -14.73 16.32 -4.85
CA LYS A 92 -14.13 15.85 -6.11
C LYS A 92 -12.80 15.15 -5.81
N TYR A 93 -12.66 13.92 -6.27
CA TYR A 93 -11.40 13.17 -6.23
C TYR A 93 -11.20 12.41 -7.55
N ASN A 94 -9.97 11.98 -7.78
CA ASN A 94 -9.64 11.12 -8.90
C ASN A 94 -9.64 9.65 -8.38
N PRO A 95 -10.61 8.81 -8.78
CA PRO A 95 -10.75 7.45 -8.25
C PRO A 95 -9.56 6.56 -8.59
N VAL A 96 -8.97 6.75 -9.77
CA VAL A 96 -7.77 6.02 -10.20
C VAL A 96 -6.59 6.36 -9.30
N LEU A 97 -6.35 7.65 -9.06
CA LEU A 97 -5.26 8.09 -8.20
C LEU A 97 -5.46 7.58 -6.76
N ALA A 98 -6.68 7.70 -6.22
CA ALA A 98 -7.00 7.21 -4.89
C ALA A 98 -6.74 5.69 -4.77
N GLN A 99 -7.16 4.92 -5.77
CA GLN A 99 -6.95 3.48 -5.81
C GLN A 99 -5.48 3.09 -5.82
N ILE A 100 -4.68 3.68 -6.73
CA ILE A 100 -3.26 3.35 -6.87
C ILE A 100 -2.49 3.81 -5.63
N SER A 101 -2.78 5.00 -5.12
CA SER A 101 -2.15 5.52 -3.91
C SER A 101 -2.42 4.65 -2.70
N LEU A 102 -3.66 4.17 -2.51
CA LEU A 102 -3.94 3.26 -1.41
C LEU A 102 -3.24 1.92 -1.60
N ALA A 103 -3.29 1.34 -2.81
CA ALA A 103 -2.65 0.07 -3.09
C ALA A 103 -1.13 0.14 -2.86
N ALA A 104 -0.49 1.22 -3.31
CA ALA A 104 0.92 1.48 -3.07
C ALA A 104 1.22 1.60 -1.55
N ALA A 105 0.45 2.41 -0.83
CA ALA A 105 0.62 2.58 0.61
C ALA A 105 0.44 1.24 1.38
N ALA A 106 -0.51 0.41 0.98
CA ALA A 106 -0.74 -0.90 1.58
C ALA A 106 0.44 -1.85 1.34
N ILE A 107 1.00 -1.88 0.12
CA ILE A 107 2.17 -2.71 -0.21
C ILE A 107 3.38 -2.26 0.60
N ASP A 108 3.65 -0.96 0.66
CA ASP A 108 4.85 -0.45 1.31
C ASP A 108 4.83 -0.67 2.82
N THR A 109 3.69 -0.41 3.45
CA THR A 109 3.53 -0.58 4.91
C THR A 109 3.63 -2.04 5.35
N THR A 110 3.03 -2.96 4.58
CA THR A 110 3.13 -4.40 4.88
C THR A 110 4.53 -4.94 4.61
N SER A 111 5.18 -4.52 3.51
CA SER A 111 6.54 -4.93 3.18
C SER A 111 7.54 -4.44 4.22
N ASP A 112 7.45 -3.17 4.63
CA ASP A 112 8.33 -2.60 5.67
C ASP A 112 8.15 -3.33 7.00
N LEU A 113 6.91 -3.63 7.40
CA LEU A 113 6.62 -4.40 8.62
C LEU A 113 7.27 -5.78 8.57
N ILE A 114 7.10 -6.53 7.47
CA ILE A 114 7.67 -7.88 7.34
C ILE A 114 9.19 -7.84 7.38
N ILE A 115 9.81 -6.94 6.61
CA ILE A 115 11.27 -6.78 6.57
C ILE A 115 11.81 -6.43 7.96
N GLN A 116 11.14 -5.50 8.65
CA GLN A 116 11.52 -5.09 10.00
C GLN A 116 11.38 -6.26 10.98
N THR A 117 10.26 -6.98 10.98
CA THR A 117 10.04 -8.12 11.87
C THR A 117 11.08 -9.21 11.65
N LEU A 118 11.40 -9.55 10.40
CA LEU A 118 12.47 -10.52 10.12
C LEU A 118 13.83 -10.02 10.61
N THR A 119 14.11 -8.73 10.44
CA THR A 119 15.34 -8.10 10.91
C THR A 119 15.42 -8.14 12.44
N ASP A 120 14.33 -7.85 13.14
CA ASP A 120 14.25 -7.86 14.61
C ASP A 120 14.44 -9.27 15.15
N ILE A 121 13.81 -10.29 14.53
CA ILE A 121 14.00 -11.70 14.88
C ILE A 121 15.48 -12.10 14.73
N CYS A 122 16.13 -11.74 13.63
CA CYS A 122 17.54 -12.06 13.40
C CYS A 122 18.50 -11.35 14.36
N ARG A 123 18.11 -10.21 14.92
CA ARG A 123 18.94 -9.43 15.86
C ARG A 123 18.69 -9.80 17.32
N PHE A 124 17.67 -10.61 17.61
CA PHE A 124 17.35 -11.03 18.96
C PHE A 124 18.45 -11.94 19.53
N PRO A 125 18.90 -11.75 20.79
CA PRO A 125 19.98 -12.54 21.38
C PRO A 125 19.75 -14.06 21.34
N ASP A 126 18.50 -14.51 21.55
CA ASP A 126 18.09 -15.93 21.48
C ASP A 126 17.30 -16.24 20.19
N SER A 127 17.73 -15.65 19.07
CA SER A 127 17.00 -15.72 17.79
C SER A 127 16.73 -17.16 17.32
N GLU A 128 17.64 -18.10 17.51
CA GLU A 128 17.44 -19.50 17.14
C GLU A 128 16.27 -20.14 17.88
N LYS A 129 16.21 -19.94 19.21
CA LYS A 129 15.12 -20.45 20.05
C LYS A 129 13.79 -19.79 19.70
N LEU A 130 13.79 -18.47 19.50
CA LEU A 130 12.59 -17.72 19.12
C LEU A 130 12.05 -18.20 17.76
N GLN A 131 12.93 -18.45 16.79
CA GLN A 131 12.54 -18.99 15.48
C GLN A 131 11.95 -20.39 15.58
N GLU A 132 12.49 -21.25 16.45
CA GLU A 132 11.95 -22.57 16.71
C GLU A 132 10.55 -22.48 17.32
N GLU A 133 10.37 -21.70 18.39
CA GLU A 133 9.07 -21.49 19.04
C GLU A 133 8.02 -20.91 18.09
N LEU A 134 8.40 -19.96 17.23
CA LEU A 134 7.53 -19.41 16.19
C LEU A 134 7.12 -20.47 15.16
N ARG A 135 8.07 -21.29 14.69
CA ARG A 135 7.78 -22.37 13.75
C ARG A 135 6.88 -23.43 14.38
N GLU A 136 7.13 -23.82 15.62
CA GLU A 136 6.32 -24.76 16.36
C GLU A 136 4.88 -24.26 16.53
N GLU A 137 4.70 -22.99 16.94
CA GLU A 137 3.38 -22.38 17.05
C GLU A 137 2.65 -22.40 15.69
N MET A 138 3.31 -21.92 14.63
CA MET A 138 2.72 -21.86 13.29
C MET A 138 2.34 -23.25 12.78
N VAL A 139 3.21 -24.26 12.92
CA VAL A 139 2.92 -25.63 12.49
C VAL A 139 1.78 -26.23 13.31
N ARG A 140 1.76 -26.01 14.62
CA ARG A 140 0.71 -26.53 15.51
C ARG A 140 -0.65 -25.95 15.15
N VAL A 141 -0.74 -24.63 14.98
CA VAL A 141 -2.00 -23.93 14.69
C VAL A 141 -2.48 -24.23 13.27
N LEU A 142 -1.60 -24.10 12.26
CA LEU A 142 -1.99 -24.28 10.86
C LEU A 142 -2.31 -25.75 10.51
N ARG A 143 -1.75 -26.73 11.23
CA ARG A 143 -2.15 -28.14 11.06
C ARG A 143 -3.52 -28.44 11.64
N ALA A 144 -3.90 -27.78 12.73
CA ALA A 144 -5.18 -28.02 13.41
C ALA A 144 -6.33 -27.28 12.70
N ASP A 145 -6.13 -25.99 12.44
CA ASP A 145 -7.21 -25.08 12.02
C ASP A 145 -7.12 -24.69 10.54
N GLY A 146 -6.05 -25.10 9.83
CA GLY A 146 -5.83 -24.73 8.43
C GLY A 146 -5.52 -23.24 8.22
N TRP A 147 -5.78 -22.74 7.01
CA TRP A 147 -5.58 -21.33 6.63
C TRP A 147 -6.85 -20.50 6.80
N GLU A 148 -7.53 -20.66 7.93
CA GLU A 148 -8.71 -19.88 8.25
C GLU A 148 -8.39 -18.62 9.06
N LYS A 149 -9.27 -17.61 8.97
CA LYS A 149 -9.14 -16.38 9.76
C LYS A 149 -9.18 -16.66 11.27
N SER A 150 -9.96 -17.66 11.69
CA SER A 150 -10.05 -18.17 13.07
C SER A 150 -8.67 -18.63 13.57
N ALA A 151 -7.95 -19.40 12.76
CA ALA A 151 -6.60 -19.89 13.06
C ALA A 151 -5.60 -18.76 13.33
N MET A 152 -5.71 -17.66 12.57
CA MET A 152 -4.80 -16.51 12.72
C MET A 152 -4.88 -15.87 14.11
N TYR A 153 -6.04 -15.94 14.79
CA TYR A 153 -6.17 -15.44 16.16
C TYR A 153 -5.43 -16.30 17.19
N ASN A 154 -5.06 -17.53 16.84
CA ASN A 154 -4.36 -18.48 17.72
C ASN A 154 -2.83 -18.38 17.61
N LEU A 155 -2.30 -17.59 16.67
CA LEU A 155 -0.85 -17.31 16.51
C LEU A 155 -0.41 -16.20 17.49
N LYS A 156 -0.43 -16.50 18.79
CA LYS A 156 -0.22 -15.52 19.87
C LYS A 156 1.23 -15.02 19.92
N LEU A 157 2.20 -15.90 19.73
CA LEU A 157 3.61 -15.55 19.74
C LEU A 157 3.95 -14.70 18.52
N LEU A 158 3.50 -15.11 17.33
CA LEU A 158 3.68 -14.32 16.11
C LEU A 158 3.04 -12.92 16.24
N ASP A 159 1.82 -12.84 16.76
CA ASP A 159 1.13 -11.56 17.00
C ASP A 159 1.89 -10.68 18.00
N SER A 160 2.46 -11.28 19.05
CA SER A 160 3.29 -10.57 20.04
C SER A 160 4.57 -10.00 19.42
N VAL A 161 5.26 -10.78 18.57
CA VAL A 161 6.47 -10.34 17.86
C VAL A 161 6.15 -9.20 16.90
N LEU A 162 5.07 -9.32 16.10
CA LEU A 162 4.64 -8.25 15.20
C LEU A 162 4.31 -6.96 15.94
N LYS A 163 3.60 -7.06 17.07
CA LYS A 163 3.29 -5.90 17.93
C LYS A 163 4.54 -5.27 18.52
N GLU A 164 5.51 -6.08 18.94
CA GLU A 164 6.77 -5.56 19.48
C GLU A 164 7.59 -4.84 18.41
N THR A 165 7.66 -5.38 17.18
CA THR A 165 8.25 -4.68 16.03
C THR A 165 7.58 -3.32 15.80
N GLN A 166 6.24 -3.27 15.79
CA GLN A 166 5.51 -2.01 15.61
C GLN A 166 5.69 -1.04 16.78
N ARG A 167 5.85 -1.54 18.01
CA ARG A 167 6.14 -0.72 19.20
C ARG A 167 7.50 -0.04 19.08
N VAL A 168 8.50 -0.75 18.59
CA VAL A 168 9.87 -0.23 18.41
C VAL A 168 9.94 0.72 17.21
N LYS A 169 9.23 0.41 16.12
CA LYS A 169 9.14 1.26 14.92
C LYS A 169 7.68 1.44 14.51
N PRO A 170 7.00 2.48 15.01
CA PRO A 170 5.66 2.80 14.55
C PRO A 170 5.68 3.13 13.05
N VAL A 171 4.73 2.58 12.30
CA VAL A 171 4.57 2.79 10.84
C VAL A 171 4.47 4.29 10.46
N VAL A 172 4.13 5.15 11.43
CA VAL A 172 3.87 6.59 11.22
C VAL A 172 4.78 7.48 12.07
N VAL A 173 6.10 7.20 12.14
CA VAL A 173 7.05 8.18 12.73
C VAL A 173 7.40 9.30 11.75
N CYS A 174 7.06 9.18 10.46
CA CYS A 174 7.19 10.31 9.55
C CYS A 174 5.98 11.24 9.71
N HIS A 175 6.17 12.35 10.41
CA HIS A 175 5.34 13.55 10.35
C HIS A 175 5.40 14.14 8.92
N ARG A 176 4.84 13.42 7.93
CA ARG A 176 4.70 13.83 6.52
C ARG A 176 3.53 14.80 6.39
N ASN A 177 3.41 15.73 7.32
CA ASN A 177 2.33 16.71 7.35
C ASN A 177 2.72 17.83 6.36
N THR A 178 2.43 17.62 5.06
CA THR A 178 2.14 18.60 3.99
C THR A 178 2.72 18.20 2.62
N GLN A 179 4.00 17.81 2.49
CA GLN A 179 4.66 17.79 1.17
C GLN A 179 4.17 16.71 0.18
N SER A 180 3.83 15.50 0.64
CA SER A 180 3.39 14.40 -0.24
C SER A 180 1.99 14.62 -0.83
N VAL A 181 1.11 15.34 -0.11
CA VAL A 181 -0.22 15.74 -0.62
C VAL A 181 -0.08 16.71 -1.80
N TRP A 182 0.95 17.58 -1.78
CA TRP A 182 1.22 18.50 -2.88
C TRP A 182 1.69 17.80 -4.15
N VAL A 183 2.53 16.76 -4.04
CA VAL A 183 3.00 15.99 -5.20
C VAL A 183 1.82 15.34 -5.93
N ALA A 184 0.93 14.66 -5.20
CA ALA A 184 -0.26 14.05 -5.77
C ALA A 184 -1.23 15.09 -6.38
N THR A 185 -1.36 16.27 -5.75
CA THR A 185 -2.21 17.36 -6.25
C THR A 185 -1.64 18.02 -7.50
N LEU A 186 -0.32 18.20 -7.57
CA LEU A 186 0.37 18.82 -8.71
C LEU A 186 0.40 17.91 -9.95
N LEU A 187 0.43 16.60 -9.75
CA LEU A 187 0.38 15.62 -10.84
C LEU A 187 -1.01 15.42 -11.45
N ASN A 188 -2.05 15.92 -10.79
CA ASN A 188 -3.45 15.82 -11.21
C ASN A 188 -3.97 17.09 -11.93
N ARG A 189 -3.12 18.09 -12.18
CA ARG A 189 -3.40 19.23 -13.06
C ARG A 189 -2.78 19.02 -14.44
#